data_AF-A0AAD6XI75-F1
#
_entry.id   AF-A0AAD6XI75-F1
#
_cell.length_a   1.000
_cell.length_b   1.000
_cell.length_c   1.000
_cell.angle_alpha   90.00
_cell.angle_beta   90.00
_cell.angle_gamma   90.00
#
_symmetry.space_group_name_H-M   'P 1'
#
loop_
_entity.id
_entity.type
_entity.pdbx_description
1 polymer ?
#
loop_
_entity_poly.entity_id
_entity_poly.type
_entity_poly.pdbx_seq_one_letter_code
_entity_poly.pdbx_strand_id
1 'polypeptide(L)'
;MQASDPDTHRELKDVRRRSDSPRSSQSPPPSGSQGDLELELLGLANALYNLGTTVINDSTKERDKPGGGKQVGLRVNEVINHLGAIDDMARGLHTMIPMQVLADIDNARNPMQLTRERLERAATENQFMNGKIVAIETYRNYLNEALIQNFPELEAAIRPPKEEEDAQPITGSQTVKLEK
;
A
#
# COMPACT_ATOMS: atom_id res chain seq x y z
N MET A 1 -46.40 34.03 -23.07
CA MET A 1 -46.53 34.40 -21.64
C MET A 1 -46.80 33.08 -20.91
N GLN A 2 -45.96 32.57 -19.99
CA GLN A 2 -45.65 33.13 -18.64
C GLN A 2 -46.92 33.37 -17.82
N ALA A 3 -47.06 32.98 -16.54
CA ALA A 3 -46.17 32.28 -15.58
C ALA A 3 -47.03 31.87 -14.34
N SER A 4 -46.68 30.91 -13.47
CA SER A 4 -45.73 29.77 -13.46
C SER A 4 -46.03 28.91 -12.21
N ASP A 5 -45.65 27.63 -12.18
CA ASP A 5 -45.81 26.76 -10.99
C ASP A 5 -44.82 27.10 -9.86
N PRO A 6 -45.29 27.28 -8.60
CA PRO A 6 -44.42 27.44 -7.44
C PRO A 6 -44.46 26.20 -6.52
N ASP A 7 -43.37 25.42 -6.47
CA ASP A 7 -42.94 24.70 -5.24
C ASP A 7 -41.56 24.02 -5.37
N THR A 8 -40.56 24.75 -5.89
CA THR A 8 -39.18 24.24 -6.07
C THR A 8 -38.30 24.41 -4.82
N HIS A 9 -38.76 23.99 -3.63
CA HIS A 9 -37.93 24.08 -2.40
C HIS A 9 -38.12 22.93 -1.39
N ARG A 10 -37.79 21.69 -1.79
CA ARG A 10 -37.35 20.63 -0.87
C ARG A 10 -36.40 19.64 -1.57
N GLU A 11 -35.58 18.94 -0.77
CA GLU A 11 -34.60 17.92 -1.21
C GLU A 11 -33.39 18.37 -2.07
N LEU A 12 -32.66 19.37 -1.57
CA LEU A 12 -31.22 19.52 -1.86
C LEU A 12 -30.38 19.59 -0.57
N LYS A 13 -30.57 18.58 0.29
CA LYS A 13 -29.64 18.22 1.37
C LYS A 13 -29.28 16.74 1.21
N ASP A 14 -28.03 16.40 1.54
CA ASP A 14 -27.46 15.04 1.57
C ASP A 14 -27.36 14.23 0.25
N VAL A 15 -26.47 14.64 -0.68
CA VAL A 15 -25.53 13.69 -1.35
C VAL A 15 -24.16 14.35 -1.67
N ARG A 16 -23.51 14.97 -0.67
CA ARG A 16 -22.05 15.26 -0.73
C ARG A 16 -21.34 15.01 0.60
N ARG A 17 -21.72 13.93 1.29
CA ARG A 17 -20.76 13.28 2.19
C ARG A 17 -19.70 12.65 1.28
N ARG A 18 -18.55 13.31 1.17
CA ARG A 18 -17.34 12.67 0.66
C ARG A 18 -17.18 11.38 1.47
N SER A 19 -16.91 10.27 0.80
CA SER A 19 -16.70 8.97 1.44
C SER A 19 -15.74 9.15 2.61
N ASP A 20 -16.25 8.89 3.81
CA ASP A 20 -15.48 9.01 5.05
C ASP A 20 -14.23 8.13 4.88
N SER A 21 -13.06 8.77 4.84
CA SER A 21 -11.82 8.05 4.56
C SER A 21 -11.60 7.10 5.73
N PRO A 22 -11.48 5.78 5.51
CA PRO A 22 -11.38 4.83 6.61
C PRO A 22 -10.31 5.28 7.60
N ARG A 23 -10.71 5.35 8.89
CA ARG A 23 -9.87 5.77 10.01
C ARG A 23 -8.50 5.10 9.94
N SER A 24 -7.48 5.85 10.35
CA SER A 24 -6.07 5.43 10.38
C SER A 24 -5.86 3.95 10.66
N SER A 25 -5.44 3.23 9.62
CA SER A 25 -4.56 2.06 9.66
C SER A 25 -4.58 1.20 10.93
N GLN A 26 -5.69 0.51 11.16
CA GLN A 26 -5.64 -0.82 11.79
C GLN A 26 -6.07 -1.84 10.75
N SER A 27 -5.14 -2.17 9.85
CA SER A 27 -5.17 -3.48 9.21
C SER A 27 -5.17 -4.53 10.33
N PRO A 28 -6.01 -5.59 10.25
CA PRO A 28 -5.88 -6.71 11.18
C PRO A 28 -4.45 -7.28 11.10
N PRO A 29 -3.93 -7.86 12.20
CA PRO A 29 -2.59 -8.45 12.20
C PRO A 29 -2.46 -9.46 11.04
N PRO A 30 -1.33 -9.45 10.31
CA PRO A 30 -1.18 -10.20 9.07
C PRO A 30 -1.24 -11.71 9.36
N SER A 31 -2.17 -12.43 8.74
CA SER A 31 -2.30 -13.88 8.97
C SER A 31 -1.08 -14.67 8.50
N GLY A 32 -0.71 -15.72 9.26
CA GLY A 32 0.41 -16.60 8.94
C GLY A 32 1.74 -16.15 9.53
N SER A 33 2.85 -16.63 8.97
CA SER A 33 4.20 -16.49 9.56
C SER A 33 4.66 -15.05 9.84
N GLN A 34 4.11 -14.06 9.13
CA GLN A 34 4.37 -12.64 9.40
C GLN A 34 3.67 -12.13 10.68
N GLY A 35 2.44 -12.58 10.97
CA GLY A 35 1.73 -12.23 12.21
C GLY A 35 2.26 -12.98 13.41
N ASP A 36 2.68 -14.24 13.22
CA ASP A 36 3.38 -14.99 14.26
C ASP A 36 4.67 -14.25 14.65
N LEU A 37 5.44 -13.75 13.68
CA LEU A 37 6.63 -12.91 13.94
C LEU A 37 6.26 -11.59 14.64
N GLU A 38 5.21 -10.90 14.20
CA GLU A 38 4.78 -9.63 14.81
C GLU A 38 4.40 -9.84 16.29
N LEU A 39 3.71 -10.94 16.61
CA LEU A 39 3.36 -11.32 17.97
C LEU A 39 4.62 -11.62 18.81
N GLU A 40 5.60 -12.32 18.25
CA GLU A 40 6.85 -12.65 18.93
C GLU A 40 7.74 -11.41 19.16
N LEU A 41 7.79 -10.48 18.20
CA LEU A 41 8.44 -9.17 18.34
C LEU A 41 7.77 -8.31 19.43
N LEU A 42 6.44 -8.35 19.53
CA LEU A 42 5.70 -7.70 20.62
C LEU A 42 5.99 -8.38 21.96
N GLY A 43 6.14 -9.72 21.98
CA GLY A 43 6.61 -10.49 23.13
C GLY A 43 7.99 -10.03 23.61
N LEU A 44 8.97 -9.95 22.70
CA LEU A 44 10.31 -9.44 22.96
C LEU A 44 10.31 -8.02 23.54
N ALA A 45 9.51 -7.11 22.98
CA ALA A 45 9.41 -5.73 23.46
C ALA A 45 8.89 -5.68 24.92
N ASN A 46 7.89 -6.50 25.24
CA ASN A 46 7.39 -6.64 26.62
C ASN A 46 8.43 -7.27 27.55
N ALA A 47 9.16 -8.29 27.09
CA ALA A 47 10.24 -8.93 27.87
C ALA A 47 11.37 -7.94 28.19
N LEU A 48 11.77 -7.10 27.24
CA LEU A 48 12.77 -6.04 27.44
C LEU A 48 12.29 -4.98 28.46
N TYR A 49 11.01 -4.58 28.40
CA TYR A 49 10.42 -3.67 29.39
C TYR A 49 10.36 -4.29 30.80
N ASN A 50 9.97 -5.56 30.89
CA ASN A 50 9.93 -6.33 32.14
C ASN A 50 11.34 -6.53 32.74
N LEU A 51 12.36 -6.75 31.90
CA LEU A 51 13.76 -6.80 32.33
C LEU A 51 14.20 -5.43 32.89
N GLY A 52 13.94 -4.34 32.17
CA GLY A 52 14.30 -2.98 32.61
C GLY A 52 13.68 -2.61 33.96
N THR A 53 12.38 -2.84 34.13
CA THR A 53 11.69 -2.61 35.42
C THR A 53 12.20 -3.53 36.54
N THR A 54 12.52 -4.79 36.24
CA THR A 54 13.13 -5.72 37.23
C THR A 54 14.50 -5.23 37.69
N VAL A 55 15.36 -4.75 36.79
CA VAL A 55 16.68 -4.19 37.13
C VAL A 55 16.56 -2.91 37.97
N ILE A 56 15.60 -2.04 37.67
CA ILE A 56 15.32 -0.84 38.48
C ILE A 56 14.86 -1.24 39.89
N ASN A 57 13.98 -2.23 40.03
CA ASN A 57 13.50 -2.67 41.35
C ASN A 57 14.61 -3.33 42.19
N ASP A 58 15.42 -4.20 41.57
CA ASP A 58 16.55 -4.89 42.21
C ASP A 58 17.64 -3.90 42.66
N SER A 59 17.93 -2.88 41.85
CA SER A 59 18.91 -1.84 42.18
C SER A 59 18.43 -0.79 43.19
N THR A 60 17.12 -0.64 43.43
CA THR A 60 16.57 0.43 44.28
C THR A 60 16.04 0.00 45.65
N LYS A 61 15.71 -1.27 45.91
CA LYS A 61 14.96 -1.62 47.15
C LYS A 61 15.30 -2.87 47.97
N GLU A 62 15.91 -3.93 47.46
CA GLU A 62 15.82 -5.26 48.12
C GLU A 62 17.15 -6.03 48.30
N ARG A 63 18.26 -5.37 48.67
CA ARG A 63 19.50 -6.09 49.02
C ARG A 63 19.44 -6.86 50.35
N ASP A 64 18.55 -6.46 51.26
CA ASP A 64 18.55 -6.93 52.67
C ASP A 64 17.49 -8.00 52.99
N LYS A 65 16.70 -8.49 52.02
CA LYS A 65 15.75 -9.60 52.26
C LYS A 65 16.35 -10.97 51.91
N PRO A 66 16.58 -11.86 52.89
CA PRO A 66 17.04 -13.22 52.61
C PRO A 66 15.95 -14.00 51.87
N GLY A 67 16.16 -14.25 50.58
CA GLY A 67 15.19 -14.88 49.67
C GLY A 67 14.97 -14.14 48.35
N GLY A 68 15.46 -12.89 48.21
CA GLY A 68 15.45 -12.11 46.96
C GLY A 68 16.38 -12.66 45.88
N GLY A 69 16.13 -13.86 45.37
CA GLY A 69 17.01 -14.55 44.43
C GLY A 69 16.77 -14.17 42.96
N LYS A 70 17.82 -13.62 42.30
CA LYS A 70 18.11 -13.75 40.86
C LYS A 70 16.98 -13.50 39.84
N GLN A 71 15.99 -12.64 40.13
CA GLN A 71 14.91 -12.36 39.17
C GLN A 71 15.40 -11.82 37.82
N VAL A 72 16.45 -10.98 37.82
CA VAL A 72 17.08 -10.46 36.60
C VAL A 72 17.56 -11.59 35.67
N GLY A 73 18.15 -12.65 36.22
CA GLY A 73 18.64 -13.79 35.41
C GLY A 73 17.53 -14.54 34.68
N LEU A 74 16.35 -14.66 35.30
CA LEU A 74 15.18 -15.25 34.63
C LEU A 74 14.68 -14.35 33.50
N ARG A 75 14.60 -13.03 33.73
CA ARG A 75 14.21 -12.05 32.69
C ARG A 75 15.17 -11.97 31.51
N VAL A 76 16.48 -12.13 31.76
CA VAL A 76 17.47 -12.23 30.68
C VAL A 76 17.25 -13.49 29.85
N ASN A 77 16.96 -14.64 30.47
CA ASN A 77 16.65 -15.87 29.75
C ASN A 77 15.35 -15.76 28.93
N GLU A 78 14.31 -15.08 29.43
CA GLU A 78 13.09 -14.78 28.66
C GLU A 78 13.41 -14.00 27.38
N VAL A 79 14.23 -12.94 27.46
CA VAL A 79 14.68 -12.17 26.29
C VAL A 79 15.50 -13.01 25.31
N ILE A 80 16.41 -13.87 25.81
CA ILE A 80 17.21 -14.77 24.96
C ILE A 80 16.31 -15.77 24.21
N ASN A 81 15.29 -16.32 24.86
CA ASN A 81 14.35 -17.25 24.23
C ASN A 81 13.58 -16.57 23.09
N HIS A 82 13.07 -15.36 23.30
CA HIS A 82 12.39 -14.58 22.26
C HIS A 82 13.32 -14.26 21.07
N LEU A 83 14.58 -13.87 21.34
CA LEU A 83 15.58 -13.62 20.28
C LEU A 83 15.89 -14.90 19.47
N GLY A 84 15.97 -16.06 20.13
CA GLY A 84 16.17 -17.34 19.45
C GLY A 84 14.99 -17.74 18.57
N ALA A 85 13.76 -17.59 19.07
CA ALA A 85 12.54 -17.83 18.30
C ALA A 85 12.46 -16.94 17.05
N ILE A 86 12.78 -15.65 17.19
CA ILE A 86 12.81 -14.69 16.07
C ILE A 86 13.83 -15.10 14.99
N ASP A 87 15.03 -15.56 15.35
CA ASP A 87 16.03 -16.01 14.37
C ASP A 87 15.58 -17.25 13.60
N ASP A 88 14.99 -18.25 14.29
CA ASP A 88 14.45 -19.43 13.64
C ASP A 88 13.26 -19.10 12.72
N MET A 89 12.37 -18.17 13.13
CA MET A 89 11.24 -17.70 12.32
C MET A 89 11.70 -16.89 11.11
N ALA A 90 12.75 -16.06 11.24
CA ALA A 90 13.28 -15.23 10.16
C ALA A 90 13.75 -16.06 8.95
N ARG A 91 14.24 -17.29 9.16
CA ARG A 91 14.65 -18.20 8.08
C ARG A 91 13.49 -18.64 7.18
N GLY A 92 12.25 -18.59 7.68
CA GLY A 92 11.03 -18.88 6.91
C GLY A 92 10.47 -17.69 6.12
N LEU A 93 11.14 -16.53 6.13
CA LEU A 93 10.67 -15.30 5.49
C LEU A 93 11.48 -14.99 4.23
N HIS A 94 10.76 -14.73 3.13
CA HIS A 94 11.34 -14.46 1.81
C HIS A 94 10.90 -13.09 1.25
N THR A 95 10.36 -12.23 2.12
CA THR A 95 9.89 -10.89 1.74
C THR A 95 11.08 -9.97 1.49
N MET A 96 11.24 -9.53 0.23
CA MET A 96 12.28 -8.56 -0.14
C MET A 96 11.89 -7.15 0.33
N ILE A 97 12.71 -6.55 1.19
CA ILE A 97 12.51 -5.20 1.72
C ILE A 97 13.38 -4.20 0.91
N PRO A 98 12.81 -3.14 0.31
CA PRO A 98 13.60 -2.12 -0.37
C PRO A 98 14.51 -1.36 0.61
N MET A 99 15.78 -1.13 0.26
CA MET A 99 16.74 -0.41 1.13
C MET A 99 16.26 0.96 1.60
N GLN A 100 15.43 1.66 0.81
CA GLN A 100 14.84 2.94 1.20
C GLN A 100 13.90 2.80 2.41
N VAL A 101 13.17 1.68 2.55
CA VAL A 101 12.30 1.43 3.72
C VAL A 101 13.14 1.34 4.99
N LEU A 102 14.30 0.67 4.93
CA LEU A 102 15.23 0.58 6.05
C LEU A 102 15.79 1.97 6.41
N ALA A 103 16.24 2.72 5.40
CA ALA A 103 16.72 4.09 5.60
C ALA A 103 15.65 5.03 6.16
N ASP A 104 14.37 4.88 5.76
CA ASP A 104 13.27 5.66 6.31
C ASP A 104 13.05 5.31 7.80
N ILE A 105 13.08 4.03 8.17
CA ILE A 105 12.97 3.56 9.57
C ILE A 105 14.13 4.10 10.42
N ASP A 106 15.37 3.99 9.96
CA ASP A 106 16.58 4.48 10.67
C ASP A 106 16.52 5.99 10.92
N ASN A 107 15.88 6.75 10.02
CA ASN A 107 15.68 8.19 10.13
C ASN A 107 14.35 8.59 10.82
N ALA A 108 13.66 7.64 11.47
CA ALA A 108 12.36 7.81 12.12
C ALA A 108 11.27 8.42 11.21
N ARG A 109 11.36 8.16 9.90
CA ARG A 109 10.34 8.51 8.89
C ARG A 109 9.34 7.37 8.75
N ASN A 110 8.13 7.70 8.31
CA ASN A 110 7.09 6.71 8.08
C ASN A 110 7.32 6.00 6.73
N PRO A 111 7.65 4.69 6.69
CA PRO A 111 7.93 3.98 5.45
C PRO A 111 6.75 3.89 4.48
N MET A 112 5.51 4.17 4.93
CA MET A 112 4.35 4.28 4.04
C MET A 112 4.42 5.49 3.10
N GLN A 113 5.28 6.48 3.37
CA GLN A 113 5.54 7.58 2.45
C GLN A 113 6.12 7.06 1.13
N LEU A 114 7.09 6.14 1.18
CA LEU A 114 7.64 5.52 -0.02
C LEU A 114 6.57 4.80 -0.84
N THR A 115 5.74 3.97 -0.22
CA THR A 115 4.64 3.25 -0.91
C THR A 115 3.70 4.23 -1.61
N ARG A 116 3.33 5.31 -0.92
CA ARG A 116 2.46 6.37 -1.46
C ARG A 116 3.10 7.08 -2.65
N GLU A 117 4.34 7.56 -2.51
CA GLU A 117 5.06 8.26 -3.58
C GLU A 117 5.24 7.38 -4.82
N ARG A 118 5.55 6.09 -4.63
CA ARG A 118 5.69 5.13 -5.74
C ARG A 118 4.36 4.89 -6.46
N LEU A 119 3.25 4.80 -5.73
CA LEU A 119 1.90 4.65 -6.29
C LEU A 119 1.45 5.90 -7.04
N GLU A 120 1.60 7.09 -6.43
CA GLU A 120 1.26 8.37 -7.05
C GLU A 120 2.10 8.58 -8.32
N ARG A 121 3.42 8.36 -8.27
CA ARG A 121 4.30 8.47 -9.45
C ARG A 121 3.94 7.47 -10.54
N ALA A 122 3.66 6.21 -10.21
CA ALA A 122 3.26 5.21 -11.20
C ALA A 122 1.94 5.59 -11.89
N ALA A 123 0.97 6.13 -11.16
CA ALA A 123 -0.28 6.62 -11.73
C ALA A 123 -0.05 7.81 -12.68
N THR A 124 0.78 8.79 -12.30
CA THR A 124 1.15 9.93 -13.14
C THR A 124 1.92 9.49 -14.40
N GLU A 125 2.91 8.60 -14.25
CA GLU A 125 3.71 8.09 -15.37
C GLU A 125 2.83 7.31 -16.37
N ASN A 126 1.92 6.46 -15.89
CA ASN A 126 0.97 5.74 -16.74
C ASN A 126 0.02 6.68 -17.49
N GLN A 127 -0.56 7.68 -16.82
CA GLN A 127 -1.42 8.68 -17.47
C GLN A 127 -0.66 9.50 -18.52
N PHE A 128 0.58 9.90 -18.22
CA PHE A 128 1.44 10.66 -19.13
C PHE A 128 1.84 9.83 -20.37
N MET A 129 2.13 8.54 -20.19
CA MET A 129 2.42 7.63 -21.31
C MET A 129 1.18 7.39 -22.19
N ASN A 130 0.01 7.18 -21.61
CA ASN A 130 -1.24 7.07 -22.37
C ASN A 130 -1.53 8.37 -23.17
N GLY A 131 -1.32 9.54 -22.56
CA GLY A 131 -1.45 10.83 -23.25
C GLY A 131 -0.49 10.98 -24.44
N LYS A 132 0.74 10.46 -24.35
CA LYS A 132 1.68 10.42 -25.48
C LYS A 132 1.23 9.49 -26.59
N ILE A 133 0.72 8.31 -26.27
CA ILE A 133 0.21 7.35 -27.26
C ILE A 133 -0.93 7.98 -28.07
N VAL A 134 -1.94 8.52 -27.38
CA VAL A 134 -3.08 9.21 -28.01
C VAL A 134 -2.62 10.40 -28.86
N ALA A 135 -1.63 11.19 -28.41
CA ALA A 135 -1.09 12.30 -29.18
C ALA A 135 -0.38 11.85 -30.47
N ILE A 136 0.37 10.74 -30.43
CA ILE A 136 1.04 10.16 -31.60
C ILE A 136 0.02 9.58 -32.59
N GLU A 137 -1.00 8.87 -32.11
CA GLU A 137 -2.10 8.36 -32.94
C GLU A 137 -2.87 9.49 -33.62
N THR A 138 -3.22 10.53 -32.85
CA THR A 138 -3.91 11.72 -33.37
C THR A 138 -3.06 12.44 -34.43
N TYR A 139 -1.76 12.62 -34.17
CA TYR A 139 -0.83 13.21 -35.14
C TYR A 139 -0.70 12.37 -36.42
N ARG A 140 -0.56 11.03 -36.29
CA ARG A 140 -0.55 10.10 -37.43
C ARG A 140 -1.82 10.24 -38.26
N ASN A 141 -2.98 10.33 -37.62
CA ASN A 141 -4.26 10.44 -38.32
C ASN A 141 -4.34 11.78 -39.09
N TYR A 142 -3.99 12.91 -38.47
CA TYR A 142 -3.93 14.21 -39.17
C TYR A 142 -2.92 14.25 -40.32
N LEU A 143 -1.74 13.62 -40.13
CA LEU A 143 -0.74 13.52 -41.19
C LEU A 143 -1.26 12.68 -42.37
N ASN A 144 -1.92 11.55 -42.10
CA ASN A 144 -2.54 10.70 -43.10
C ASN A 144 -3.65 11.44 -43.87
N GLU A 145 -4.51 12.19 -43.18
CA GLU A 145 -5.55 13.03 -43.79
C GLU A 145 -4.93 14.10 -44.71
N ALA A 146 -3.92 14.82 -44.24
CA ALA A 146 -3.22 15.84 -45.03
C ALA A 146 -2.51 15.25 -46.27
N LEU A 147 -1.90 14.07 -46.13
CA LEU A 147 -1.29 13.37 -47.26
C LEU A 147 -2.32 12.95 -48.30
N ILE A 148 -3.46 12.37 -47.90
CA ILE A 148 -4.53 11.96 -48.83
C ILE A 148 -5.16 13.18 -49.53
N GLN A 149 -5.29 14.32 -48.84
CA GLN A 149 -5.80 15.55 -49.45
C GLN A 149 -4.89 16.13 -50.54
N ASN A 150 -3.56 15.97 -50.40
CA ASN A 150 -2.58 16.51 -51.36
C ASN A 150 -2.14 15.49 -52.42
N PHE A 151 -2.24 14.19 -52.12
CA PHE A 151 -1.81 13.07 -52.97
C PHE A 151 -2.85 11.94 -52.92
N PRO A 152 -4.02 12.09 -53.59
CA PRO A 152 -5.11 11.12 -53.53
C PRO A 152 -4.71 9.70 -53.96
N GLU A 153 -3.74 9.56 -54.85
CA GLU A 153 -3.16 8.29 -55.30
C GLU A 153 -2.54 7.44 -54.18
N LEU A 154 -2.19 8.04 -53.04
CA LEU A 154 -1.66 7.34 -51.87
C LEU A 154 -2.74 6.78 -50.93
N GLU A 155 -4.02 7.07 -51.14
CA GLU A 155 -5.12 6.68 -50.23
C GLU A 155 -5.17 5.17 -49.97
N ALA A 156 -4.97 4.37 -51.02
CA ALA A 156 -4.97 2.91 -50.93
C ALA A 156 -3.76 2.31 -50.17
N ALA A 157 -2.68 3.07 -49.99
CA ALA A 157 -1.50 2.65 -49.23
C ALA A 157 -1.50 3.20 -47.80
N ILE A 158 -2.11 4.37 -47.58
CA ILE A 158 -2.14 5.07 -46.29
C ILE A 158 -3.28 4.58 -45.38
N ARG A 159 -4.42 4.17 -45.95
CA ARG A 159 -5.49 3.50 -45.19
C ARG A 159 -5.31 1.98 -45.30
N PRO A 160 -4.74 1.30 -44.30
CA PRO A 160 -4.73 -0.16 -44.30
C PRO A 160 -6.16 -0.71 -44.29
N PRO A 161 -6.38 -1.94 -44.77
CA PRO A 161 -7.63 -2.66 -44.53
C PRO A 161 -7.92 -2.71 -43.03
N LYS A 162 -9.20 -2.71 -42.66
CA LYS A 162 -9.63 -2.98 -41.28
C LYS A 162 -9.45 -4.46 -40.97
N GLU A 163 -8.22 -4.89 -40.76
CA GLU A 163 -7.95 -6.12 -40.03
C GLU A 163 -8.25 -5.88 -38.54
N GLU A 164 -8.86 -6.88 -37.92
CA GLU A 164 -9.65 -6.70 -36.70
C GLU A 164 -8.76 -6.44 -35.48
N GLU A 165 -8.93 -5.27 -34.84
CA GLU A 165 -8.47 -5.03 -33.47
C GLU A 165 -9.34 -5.82 -32.46
N ASP A 166 -9.36 -7.15 -32.60
CA ASP A 166 -9.91 -8.07 -31.59
C ASP A 166 -8.91 -8.27 -30.43
N ALA A 167 -8.25 -7.18 -30.04
CA ALA A 167 -7.54 -7.02 -28.78
C ALA A 167 -8.55 -6.53 -27.74
N GLN A 168 -9.19 -7.49 -27.07
CA GLN A 168 -10.31 -7.27 -26.13
C GLN A 168 -10.09 -6.07 -25.21
N PRO A 169 -11.11 -5.22 -24.98
CA PRO A 169 -10.97 -4.07 -24.10
C PRO A 169 -10.67 -4.56 -22.69
N ILE A 170 -9.55 -4.09 -22.12
CA ILE A 170 -9.09 -4.41 -20.77
C ILE A 170 -9.98 -3.69 -19.74
N THR A 171 -11.24 -4.09 -19.67
CA THR A 171 -12.21 -3.58 -18.70
C THR A 171 -11.90 -4.20 -17.34
N GLY A 172 -11.49 -3.36 -16.39
CA GLY A 172 -11.24 -3.81 -15.03
C GLY A 172 -12.55 -4.16 -14.34
N SER A 173 -12.74 -5.45 -14.01
CA SER A 173 -13.53 -5.96 -12.87
C SER A 173 -13.57 -7.50 -12.88
N GLN A 174 -12.53 -8.16 -12.34
CA GLN A 174 -12.71 -9.53 -11.85
C GLN A 174 -13.45 -9.48 -10.51
N THR A 175 -14.78 -9.46 -10.57
CA THR A 175 -15.62 -9.91 -9.46
C THR A 175 -15.48 -11.42 -9.35
N VAL A 176 -14.57 -11.87 -8.48
CA VAL A 176 -14.44 -13.29 -8.15
C VAL A 176 -15.73 -13.74 -7.45
N LYS A 177 -16.59 -14.46 -8.19
CA LYS A 177 -17.66 -15.25 -7.58
C LYS A 177 -17.03 -16.35 -6.75
N LEU A 178 -17.24 -16.31 -5.43
CA LEU A 178 -17.21 -17.51 -4.62
C LEU A 178 -18.37 -18.42 -5.08
N GLU A 179 -18.07 -19.65 -5.46
CA GLU A 179 -19.07 -20.71 -5.55
C GLU A 179 -18.64 -21.91 -4.69
N LYS A 180 -19.41 -22.13 -3.62
CA LYS A 180 -19.52 -23.31 -2.74
C LYS A 180 -18.25 -23.78 -2.01
#